data_AF-A0A483V702-F1
#
_entry.id   AF-A0A483V702-F1
#
_cell.length_a   1.000
_cell.length_b   1.000
_cell.length_c   1.000
_cell.angle_alpha   90.00
_cell.angle_beta   90.00
_cell.angle_gamma   90.00
#
_symmetry.space_group_name_H-M   'P 1'
#
loop_
_entity.id
_entity.type
_entity.pdbx_description
1 polymer ?
#
loop_
_entity_poly.entity_id
_entity_poly.type
_entity_poly.pdbx_seq_one_letter_code
_entity_poly.pdbx_strand_id
1 'polypeptide(L)'
;MGGLIAKSCIIKMHERDLSHNITGFISLAVPHSGSETASWASMVSSNVQLGDLSVFSKETDSLNRRWVKLPKLPELKFLYGSYDSIVVKASAIPVQVSAKESIAVQEDHSTICKPKDRDSNVYLIVKKLALEIHNKTELISSSPEFKDDKQYDNEFFVLKMIVADVHSDISKHAKENYYKAELARNIFTSDRDRETLSVLYRKIREIYQTQY
;
A
#
# COMPACT_ATOMS: atom_id res chain seq x y z
N MET A 1 12.53 -24.67 1.59
CA MET A 1 11.12 -25.07 1.34
C MET A 1 10.07 -24.26 2.10
N GLY A 2 10.30 -23.80 3.34
CA GLY A 2 9.29 -23.09 4.14
C GLY A 2 8.60 -21.92 3.43
N GLY A 3 9.33 -21.15 2.61
CA GLY A 3 8.72 -20.06 1.83
C GLY A 3 7.70 -20.50 0.77
N LEU A 4 7.85 -21.70 0.17
CA LEU A 4 6.84 -22.25 -0.75
C LEU A 4 5.58 -22.67 0.00
N ILE A 5 5.74 -23.23 1.20
CA ILE A 5 4.62 -23.59 2.09
C ILE A 5 3.88 -22.31 2.51
N ALA A 6 4.60 -21.27 2.92
CA ALA A 6 4.01 -19.98 3.28
C ALA A 6 3.26 -19.35 2.09
N LYS A 7 3.83 -19.35 0.88
CA LYS A 7 3.12 -18.94 -0.34
C LYS A 7 1.83 -19.72 -0.55
N SER A 8 1.89 -21.05 -0.43
CA SER A 8 0.71 -21.92 -0.58
C SER A 8 -0.36 -21.62 0.46
N CYS A 9 0.03 -21.33 1.70
CA CYS A 9 -0.88 -20.96 2.78
C CYS A 9 -1.61 -19.66 2.46
N ILE A 10 -0.88 -18.61 2.09
CA ILE A 10 -1.44 -17.29 1.72
C ILE A 10 -2.39 -17.42 0.52
N ILE A 11 -2.03 -18.19 -0.49
CA ILE A 11 -2.90 -18.46 -1.65
C ILE A 11 -4.20 -19.13 -1.20
N LYS A 12 -4.11 -20.19 -0.40
CA LYS A 12 -5.29 -20.91 0.09
C LYS A 12 -6.19 -20.04 0.98
N MET A 13 -5.61 -19.11 1.74
CA MET A 13 -6.38 -18.15 2.52
C MET A 13 -7.21 -17.25 1.61
N HIS A 14 -6.64 -16.73 0.52
CA HIS A 14 -7.38 -15.94 -0.47
C HIS A 14 -8.42 -16.77 -1.24
N GLU A 15 -8.05 -17.97 -1.72
CA GLU A 15 -8.95 -18.85 -2.47
C GLU A 15 -10.18 -19.29 -1.65
N ARG A 16 -10.06 -19.31 -0.32
CA ARG A 16 -11.13 -19.72 0.62
C ARG A 16 -11.79 -18.55 1.34
N ASP A 17 -11.47 -17.32 0.96
CA ASP A 17 -11.96 -16.10 1.58
C ASP A 17 -11.78 -16.08 3.12
N LEU A 18 -10.63 -16.60 3.58
CA LEU A 18 -10.27 -16.60 4.99
C LEU A 18 -9.66 -15.26 5.37
N SER A 19 -10.25 -14.59 6.37
CA SER A 19 -9.69 -13.36 6.93
C SER A 19 -8.28 -13.60 7.47
N HIS A 20 -7.32 -12.76 7.07
CA HIS A 20 -5.95 -12.80 7.59
C HIS A 20 -5.33 -11.39 7.68
N ASN A 21 -4.38 -11.23 8.59
CA ASN A 21 -3.63 -9.99 8.82
C ASN A 21 -2.17 -10.07 8.33
N ILE A 22 -1.90 -10.93 7.33
CA ILE A 22 -0.57 -11.05 6.73
C ILE A 22 -0.22 -9.78 5.96
N THR A 23 0.75 -9.03 6.46
CA THR A 23 1.17 -7.73 5.91
C THR A 23 2.44 -7.81 5.06
N GLY A 24 3.28 -8.82 5.30
CA GLY A 24 4.55 -8.99 4.60
C GLY A 24 4.99 -10.43 4.43
N PHE A 25 5.90 -10.63 3.48
CA PHE A 25 6.52 -11.89 3.14
C PHE A 25 8.01 -11.66 2.86
N ILE A 26 8.87 -12.15 3.77
CA ILE A 26 10.33 -12.10 3.63
C ILE A 26 10.82 -13.50 3.26
N SER A 27 11.32 -13.65 2.04
CA SER A 27 11.82 -14.90 1.49
C SER A 27 13.33 -15.00 1.67
N LEU A 28 13.82 -16.09 2.27
CA LEU A 28 15.26 -16.36 2.45
C LEU A 28 15.66 -17.61 1.67
N ALA A 29 16.45 -17.46 0.60
CA ALA A 29 16.95 -18.58 -0.22
C ALA A 29 15.87 -19.62 -0.59
N VAL A 30 14.70 -19.15 -1.00
CA VAL A 30 13.57 -20.02 -1.36
C VAL A 30 13.62 -20.29 -2.86
N PRO A 31 13.64 -21.55 -3.30
CA PRO A 31 13.68 -21.90 -4.72
C PRO A 31 12.30 -21.69 -5.36
N HIS A 32 12.04 -20.46 -5.79
CA HIS A 32 10.79 -20.09 -6.45
C HIS A 32 10.74 -20.54 -7.90
N SER A 33 11.86 -20.65 -8.60
CA SER A 33 11.85 -21.14 -10.00
C SER A 33 12.42 -22.55 -10.06
N GLY A 34 11.64 -23.49 -10.60
CA GLY A 34 11.99 -24.91 -10.67
C GLY A 34 12.79 -25.32 -11.92
N SER A 35 13.17 -24.38 -12.80
CA SER A 35 13.63 -24.69 -14.16
C SER A 35 15.14 -24.67 -14.40
N GLU A 36 16.00 -24.69 -13.37
CA GLU A 36 17.40 -25.09 -13.57
C GLU A 36 17.70 -26.38 -12.81
N THR A 37 17.91 -27.40 -13.64
CA THR A 37 18.22 -28.79 -13.39
C THR A 37 19.52 -28.95 -12.59
N ALA A 38 19.47 -28.94 -11.25
CA ALA A 38 20.52 -29.56 -10.39
C ALA A 38 20.22 -29.54 -8.88
N SER A 39 19.44 -28.59 -8.36
CA SER A 39 19.51 -28.28 -6.91
C SER A 39 18.53 -29.06 -6.01
N TRP A 40 17.38 -29.47 -6.51
CA TRP A 40 16.37 -30.08 -5.63
C TRP A 40 16.74 -31.47 -5.10
N ALA A 41 17.54 -32.22 -5.86
CA ALA A 41 18.01 -33.54 -5.46
C ALA A 41 18.89 -33.49 -4.20
N SER A 42 19.68 -32.41 -4.01
CA SER A 42 20.54 -32.24 -2.83
C SER A 42 19.76 -31.74 -1.60
N MET A 43 18.59 -31.11 -1.78
CA MET A 43 17.73 -30.67 -0.68
C MET A 43 16.89 -31.80 -0.06
N VAL A 44 16.65 -32.89 -0.80
CA VAL A 44 15.68 -33.94 -0.43
C VAL A 44 16.35 -35.31 -0.14
N SER A 45 17.67 -35.44 -0.27
CA SER A 45 18.34 -36.73 -0.06
C SER A 45 18.55 -37.08 1.42
N SER A 46 17.68 -37.96 1.90
CA SER A 46 18.12 -39.17 2.63
C SER A 46 17.14 -40.35 2.53
N ASN A 47 15.87 -40.17 2.10
CA ASN A 47 14.91 -41.29 2.04
C ASN A 47 13.67 -41.06 1.16
N VAL A 48 13.83 -40.64 -0.09
CA VAL A 48 12.72 -40.70 -1.06
C VAL A 48 13.25 -41.32 -2.35
N GLN A 49 12.81 -42.53 -2.65
CA GLN A 49 12.90 -43.12 -3.98
C GLN A 49 12.44 -42.06 -4.98
N LEU A 50 13.36 -41.64 -5.86
CA LEU A 50 13.24 -40.48 -6.75
C LEU A 50 11.93 -40.50 -7.55
N GLY A 51 10.89 -39.91 -6.97
CA GLY A 51 9.70 -39.47 -7.67
C GLY A 51 10.08 -38.26 -8.49
N ASP A 52 9.82 -38.37 -9.79
CA ASP A 52 10.15 -37.46 -10.87
C ASP A 52 10.21 -35.97 -10.46
N LEU A 53 11.41 -35.36 -10.54
CA LEU A 53 11.63 -33.93 -10.31
C LEU A 53 10.74 -33.05 -11.22
N SER A 54 10.22 -33.61 -12.31
CA SER A 54 9.24 -32.97 -13.19
C SER A 54 7.91 -32.67 -12.51
N VAL A 55 7.56 -33.40 -11.45
CA VAL A 55 6.37 -33.16 -10.63
C VAL A 55 6.60 -31.84 -9.90
N PHE A 56 7.67 -31.75 -9.09
CA PHE A 56 7.99 -30.56 -8.29
C PHE A 56 8.11 -29.26 -9.10
N SER A 57 8.65 -29.32 -10.33
CA SER A 57 8.69 -28.15 -11.20
C SER A 57 7.29 -27.68 -11.64
N LYS A 58 6.39 -28.61 -11.99
CA LYS A 58 4.99 -28.31 -12.32
C LYS A 58 4.24 -27.71 -11.13
N GLU A 59 4.42 -28.23 -9.92
CA GLU A 59 3.76 -27.64 -8.74
C GLU A 59 4.30 -26.26 -8.41
N THR A 60 5.61 -26.05 -8.53
CA THR A 60 6.24 -24.75 -8.27
C THR A 60 5.78 -23.71 -9.29
N ASP A 61 5.72 -24.08 -10.57
CA ASP A 61 5.20 -23.21 -11.62
C ASP A 61 3.71 -22.90 -11.43
N SER A 62 2.91 -23.89 -11.06
CA SER A 62 1.50 -23.71 -10.72
C SER A 62 1.33 -22.77 -9.52
N LEU A 63 2.15 -22.95 -8.48
CA LEU A 63 2.17 -22.09 -7.30
C LEU A 63 2.49 -20.64 -7.66
N ASN A 64 3.51 -20.40 -8.48
CA ASN A 64 3.86 -19.04 -8.92
C ASN A 64 2.78 -18.41 -9.79
N ARG A 65 2.19 -19.18 -10.72
CA ARG A 65 1.07 -18.70 -11.55
C ARG A 65 -0.11 -18.25 -10.70
N ARG A 66 -0.41 -18.97 -9.61
CA ARG A 66 -1.47 -18.58 -8.67
C ARG A 66 -1.06 -17.39 -7.80
N TRP A 67 0.18 -17.35 -7.34
CA TRP A 67 0.72 -16.24 -6.55
C TRP A 67 0.54 -14.89 -7.25
N VAL A 68 0.88 -14.81 -8.54
CA VAL A 68 0.79 -13.57 -9.34
C VAL A 68 -0.65 -13.12 -9.57
N LYS A 69 -1.61 -14.05 -9.51
CA LYS A 69 -3.04 -13.76 -9.72
C LYS A 69 -3.75 -13.28 -8.46
N LEU A 70 -3.08 -13.25 -7.31
CA LEU A 70 -3.70 -12.77 -6.08
C LEU A 70 -4.07 -11.29 -6.22
N PRO A 71 -5.29 -10.88 -5.82
CA PRO A 71 -5.76 -9.51 -5.98
C PRO A 71 -4.97 -8.54 -5.09
N LYS A 72 -4.48 -9.02 -3.96
CA LYS A 72 -3.66 -8.26 -3.01
C LYS A 72 -2.49 -9.12 -2.57
N LEU A 73 -1.28 -8.65 -2.86
CA LEU A 73 -0.06 -9.27 -2.38
C LEU A 73 0.39 -8.58 -1.07
N PRO A 74 0.94 -9.33 -0.11
CA PRO A 74 1.65 -8.72 1.01
C PRO A 74 2.91 -8.00 0.50
N GLU A 75 3.53 -7.16 1.32
CA GLU A 75 4.81 -6.56 0.97
C GLU A 75 5.89 -7.64 0.84
N LEU A 76 6.59 -7.68 -0.30
CA LEU A 76 7.49 -8.77 -0.65
C LEU A 76 8.94 -8.34 -0.53
N LYS A 77 9.76 -9.10 0.19
CA LYS A 77 11.22 -8.92 0.23
C LYS A 77 11.90 -10.27 0.00
N PHE A 78 12.93 -10.28 -0.84
CA PHE A 78 13.65 -11.50 -1.20
C PHE A 78 15.14 -11.36 -0.88
N LEU A 79 15.67 -12.26 -0.08
CA LEU A 79 17.09 -12.38 0.19
C LEU A 79 17.62 -13.66 -0.46
N TYR A 80 18.79 -13.55 -1.07
CA TYR A 80 19.52 -14.68 -1.63
C TYR A 80 20.99 -14.63 -1.20
N GLY A 81 21.56 -15.81 -0.96
CA GLY A 81 22.97 -15.96 -0.63
C GLY A 81 23.82 -15.82 -1.89
N SER A 82 24.85 -14.98 -1.85
CA SER A 82 25.82 -14.81 -2.93
C SER A 82 26.73 -16.03 -3.05
N TYR A 83 26.86 -16.81 -1.96
CA TYR A 83 27.60 -18.08 -1.90
C TYR A 83 26.65 -19.29 -1.84
N ASP A 84 25.36 -19.09 -2.09
CA ASP A 84 24.38 -20.17 -2.11
C ASP A 84 24.50 -20.99 -3.42
N SER A 85 25.11 -22.17 -3.31
CA SER A 85 25.23 -23.13 -4.40
C SER A 85 24.02 -24.06 -4.52
N ILE A 86 23.11 -24.05 -3.54
CA ILE A 86 21.87 -24.83 -3.56
C ILE A 86 20.83 -23.98 -4.27
N VAL A 87 20.42 -22.84 -3.71
CA VAL A 87 19.40 -21.98 -4.31
C VAL A 87 20.05 -20.76 -4.94
N VAL A 88 20.46 -20.92 -6.20
CA VAL A 88 21.04 -19.83 -7.00
C VAL A 88 20.06 -18.66 -7.14
N LYS A 89 20.59 -17.45 -7.35
CA LYS A 89 19.82 -16.20 -7.50
C LYS A 89 18.62 -16.31 -8.45
N ALA A 90 18.79 -16.96 -9.59
CA ALA A 90 17.72 -17.13 -10.60
C ALA A 90 16.54 -17.99 -10.10
N SER A 91 16.81 -18.90 -9.15
CA SER A 91 15.77 -19.66 -8.45
C SER A 91 15.24 -18.91 -7.23
N ALA A 92 16.10 -18.19 -6.51
CA ALA A 92 15.75 -17.45 -5.29
C ALA A 92 14.83 -16.24 -5.51
N ILE A 93 14.77 -15.71 -6.73
CA ILE A 93 13.98 -14.53 -7.08
C ILE A 93 12.94 -14.93 -8.14
N PRO A 94 11.63 -14.78 -7.85
CA PRO A 94 10.59 -15.00 -8.87
C PRO A 94 10.73 -14.00 -10.02
N VAL A 95 10.51 -14.46 -11.26
CA VAL A 95 10.69 -13.66 -12.48
C VAL A 95 9.88 -12.34 -12.48
N GLN A 96 8.73 -12.29 -11.79
CA GLN A 96 7.89 -11.09 -11.75
C GLN A 96 8.33 -10.05 -10.69
N VAL A 97 9.37 -10.33 -9.91
CA VAL A 97 9.80 -9.46 -8.80
C VAL A 97 10.84 -8.47 -9.29
N SER A 98 10.65 -7.20 -8.98
CA SER A 98 11.62 -6.15 -9.32
C SER A 98 12.93 -6.33 -8.56
N ALA A 99 14.06 -5.95 -9.17
CA ALA A 99 15.37 -6.01 -8.52
C ALA A 99 15.43 -5.23 -7.19
N LYS A 100 14.60 -4.20 -7.02
CA LYS A 100 14.52 -3.39 -5.78
C LYS A 100 13.98 -4.17 -4.57
N GLU A 101 13.22 -5.23 -4.81
CA GLU A 101 12.69 -6.10 -3.77
C GLU A 101 13.63 -7.27 -3.44
N SER A 102 14.81 -7.31 -4.05
CA SER A 102 15.82 -8.35 -3.85
C SER A 102 17.09 -7.81 -3.21
N ILE A 103 17.64 -8.55 -2.24
CA ILE A 103 18.84 -8.18 -1.49
C ILE A 103 19.81 -9.36 -1.52
N ALA A 104 21.05 -9.10 -1.93
CA ALA A 104 22.13 -10.08 -1.87
C ALA A 104 22.78 -10.06 -0.48
N VAL A 105 23.05 -11.24 0.09
CA VAL A 105 23.83 -11.39 1.33
C VAL A 105 25.02 -12.31 1.11
N GLN A 106 26.11 -12.12 1.84
CA GLN A 106 27.35 -12.90 1.72
C GLN A 106 27.28 -14.17 2.56
N GLU A 107 26.31 -15.04 2.24
CA GLU A 107 25.96 -16.23 3.01
C GLU A 107 25.70 -17.42 2.09
N ASP A 108 25.76 -18.62 2.64
CA ASP A 108 25.36 -19.85 1.97
C ASP A 108 23.91 -20.24 2.32
N HIS A 109 23.43 -21.34 1.74
CA HIS A 109 22.06 -21.82 1.95
C HIS A 109 21.70 -22.09 3.42
N SER A 110 22.68 -22.55 4.20
CA SER A 110 22.49 -22.91 5.60
C SER A 110 22.56 -21.68 6.50
N THR A 111 23.57 -20.82 6.29
CA THR A 111 23.85 -19.69 7.16
C THR A 111 22.85 -18.55 6.97
N ILE A 112 22.30 -18.36 5.77
CA ILE A 112 21.24 -17.35 5.52
C ILE A 112 19.98 -17.57 6.37
N CYS A 113 19.66 -18.81 6.73
CA CYS A 113 18.50 -19.14 7.59
C CYS A 113 18.90 -19.42 9.04
N LYS A 114 20.20 -19.41 9.36
CA LYS A 114 20.75 -19.72 10.69
C LYS A 114 21.86 -18.73 11.02
N PRO A 115 21.51 -17.43 11.22
CA PRO A 115 22.49 -16.42 11.59
C PRO A 115 23.18 -16.84 12.89
N LYS A 116 24.51 -16.66 12.95
CA LYS A 116 25.34 -17.07 14.09
C LYS A 116 24.92 -16.37 15.38
N ASP A 117 24.59 -15.09 15.28
CA ASP A 117 24.23 -14.21 16.39
C ASP A 117 23.37 -13.04 15.88
N ARG A 118 23.01 -12.13 16.79
CA ARG A 118 22.18 -10.95 16.49
C ARG A 118 22.95 -9.82 15.79
N ASP A 119 24.26 -9.94 15.67
CA ASP A 119 25.12 -8.98 14.97
C ASP A 119 25.38 -9.43 13.51
N SER A 120 24.99 -10.66 13.16
CA SER A 120 24.97 -11.14 11.78
C SER A 120 24.18 -10.19 10.87
N ASN A 121 24.76 -9.89 9.71
CA ASN A 121 24.17 -8.98 8.73
C ASN A 121 22.79 -9.44 8.27
N VAL A 122 22.57 -10.75 8.06
CA VAL A 122 21.24 -11.27 7.68
C VAL A 122 20.21 -10.99 8.75
N TYR A 123 20.56 -11.21 10.02
CA TYR A 123 19.65 -10.94 11.13
C TYR A 123 19.25 -9.45 11.15
N LEU A 124 20.23 -8.55 11.05
CA LEU A 124 20.00 -7.11 11.04
C LEU A 124 19.13 -6.66 9.86
N ILE A 125 19.39 -7.19 8.67
CA ILE A 125 18.59 -6.90 7.46
C ILE A 125 17.15 -7.40 7.65
N VAL A 126 16.95 -8.66 8.04
CA VAL A 126 15.61 -9.22 8.22
C VAL A 126 14.83 -8.47 9.30
N LYS A 127 15.49 -8.12 10.41
CA LYS A 127 14.90 -7.30 11.47
C LYS A 127 14.46 -5.94 10.93
N LYS A 128 15.32 -5.26 10.17
CA LYS A 128 15.00 -3.97 9.56
C LYS A 128 13.79 -4.06 8.64
N LEU A 129 13.78 -5.05 7.74
CA LEU A 129 12.66 -5.26 6.80
C LEU A 129 11.34 -5.57 7.52
N ALA A 130 11.39 -6.39 8.57
CA ALA A 130 10.21 -6.72 9.36
C ALA A 130 9.63 -5.47 10.06
N LEU A 131 10.50 -4.60 10.60
CA LEU A 131 10.09 -3.34 11.21
C LEU A 131 9.53 -2.36 10.16
N GLU A 132 10.13 -2.25 8.98
CA GLU A 132 9.63 -1.40 7.89
C GLU A 132 8.21 -1.81 7.45
N ILE A 133 7.99 -3.12 7.27
CA ILE A 133 6.68 -3.68 6.92
C ILE A 133 5.65 -3.39 8.03
N HIS A 134 6.03 -3.58 9.28
CA HIS A 134 5.16 -3.34 10.43
C HIS A 134 4.76 -1.86 10.53
N ASN A 135 5.74 -0.95 10.53
CA ASN A 135 5.50 0.49 10.67
C ASN A 135 4.64 1.04 9.53
N LYS A 136 4.86 0.58 8.29
CA LYS A 136 4.04 0.98 7.15
C LYS A 136 2.60 0.51 7.29
N THR A 137 2.38 -0.67 7.88
CA THR A 137 1.03 -1.15 8.19
C THR A 137 0.38 -0.28 9.27
N GLU A 138 1.11 0.02 10.35
CA GLU A 138 0.60 0.88 11.42
C GLU A 138 0.20 2.25 10.89
N LEU A 139 1.01 2.89 10.05
CA LEU A 139 0.67 4.19 9.45
C LEU A 139 -0.63 4.18 8.64
N ILE A 140 -0.92 3.08 7.94
CA ILE A 140 -2.17 2.92 7.18
C ILE A 140 -3.35 2.71 8.14
N SER A 141 -3.16 1.91 9.19
CA SER A 141 -4.20 1.64 10.20
C SER A 141 -4.45 2.81 11.15
N SER A 142 -3.43 3.65 11.38
CA SER A 142 -3.47 4.81 12.27
C SER A 142 -3.78 6.11 11.54
N SER A 143 -4.31 6.05 10.30
CA SER A 143 -4.79 7.25 9.63
C SER A 143 -5.71 8.00 10.60
N PRO A 144 -5.35 9.24 11.00
CA PRO A 144 -6.12 9.95 11.99
C PRO A 144 -7.53 10.07 11.45
N GLU A 145 -8.51 9.67 12.26
CA GLU A 145 -9.91 9.85 11.94
C GLU A 145 -10.09 11.31 11.51
N PHE A 146 -10.62 11.52 10.30
CA PHE A 146 -10.79 12.87 9.77
C PHE A 146 -11.70 13.64 10.72
N LYS A 147 -11.12 14.59 11.45
CA LYS A 147 -11.89 15.51 12.28
C LYS A 147 -12.40 16.61 11.38
N ASP A 148 -13.71 16.60 11.16
CA ASP A 148 -14.40 17.69 10.50
C ASP A 148 -14.59 18.85 11.47
N ASP A 149 -13.60 19.74 11.51
CA ASP A 149 -13.68 21.01 12.24
C ASP A 149 -14.42 22.08 11.42
N LYS A 150 -15.25 21.69 10.44
CA LYS A 150 -15.94 22.55 9.46
C LYS A 150 -15.00 23.31 8.54
N GLN A 151 -13.77 22.83 8.42
CA GLN A 151 -12.69 23.47 7.66
C GLN A 151 -12.93 23.53 6.15
N TYR A 152 -13.90 22.75 5.64
CA TYR A 152 -14.24 22.70 4.21
C TYR A 152 -15.72 23.01 3.91
N ASP A 153 -16.45 23.63 4.86
CA ASP A 153 -17.87 23.94 4.68
C ASP A 153 -18.11 24.86 3.46
N ASN A 154 -17.16 25.77 3.18
CA ASN A 154 -17.23 26.67 2.02
C ASN A 154 -17.06 25.93 0.70
N GLU A 155 -16.05 25.07 0.61
CA GLU A 155 -15.76 24.24 -0.55
C GLU A 155 -16.90 23.24 -0.81
N PHE A 156 -17.46 22.67 0.26
CA PHE A 156 -18.60 21.78 0.20
C PHE A 156 -19.88 22.50 -0.26
N PHE A 157 -20.08 23.75 0.16
CA PHE A 157 -21.16 24.60 -0.36
C PHE A 157 -21.01 24.89 -1.86
N VAL A 158 -19.80 25.20 -2.32
CA VAL A 158 -19.51 25.40 -3.75
C VAL A 158 -19.77 24.13 -4.55
N LEU A 159 -19.34 22.96 -4.04
CA LEU A 159 -19.62 21.67 -4.67
C LEU A 159 -21.13 21.40 -4.74
N LYS A 160 -21.88 21.68 -3.67
CA LYS A 160 -23.35 21.59 -3.67
C LYS A 160 -23.98 22.50 -4.71
N MET A 161 -23.48 23.73 -4.87
CA MET A 161 -23.97 24.64 -5.91
C MET A 161 -23.71 24.12 -7.33
N ILE A 162 -22.55 23.50 -7.57
CA ILE A 162 -22.21 22.89 -8.87
C ILE A 162 -23.10 21.68 -9.14
N VAL A 163 -23.28 20.80 -8.15
CA VAL A 163 -24.10 19.58 -8.27
C VAL A 163 -25.59 19.89 -8.40
N ALA A 164 -26.07 20.94 -7.72
CA ALA A 164 -27.47 21.38 -7.79
C ALA A 164 -27.82 22.07 -9.13
N ASP A 165 -26.90 22.09 -10.10
CA ASP A 165 -27.07 22.66 -11.44
C ASP A 165 -27.74 24.04 -11.41
N VAL A 166 -27.29 24.89 -10.47
CA VAL A 166 -27.77 26.27 -10.34
C VAL A 166 -27.30 27.01 -11.59
N HIS A 167 -28.22 27.19 -12.54
CA HIS A 167 -28.02 27.71 -13.90
C HIS A 167 -26.82 28.66 -14.07
N SER A 168 -26.09 28.46 -15.17
CA SER A 168 -24.84 29.14 -15.57
C SER A 168 -24.79 30.67 -15.41
N ASP A 169 -25.94 31.34 -15.40
CA ASP A 169 -26.03 32.78 -15.22
C ASP A 169 -25.79 33.20 -13.76
N ILE A 170 -26.24 32.41 -12.79
CA ILE A 170 -26.05 32.72 -11.36
C ILE A 170 -24.63 32.41 -10.91
N SER A 171 -23.99 31.33 -11.38
CA SER A 171 -22.65 30.94 -10.90
C SER A 171 -21.54 31.89 -11.35
N LYS A 172 -21.66 32.45 -12.56
CA LYS A 172 -20.71 33.45 -13.11
C LYS A 172 -20.82 34.77 -12.35
N HIS A 173 -22.05 35.21 -12.08
CA HIS A 173 -22.32 36.40 -11.29
C HIS A 173 -22.02 36.18 -9.80
N ALA A 174 -22.22 35.00 -9.22
CA ALA A 174 -21.97 34.75 -7.80
C ALA A 174 -20.49 34.85 -7.45
N LYS A 175 -19.59 34.26 -8.26
CA LYS A 175 -18.14 34.40 -8.05
C LYS A 175 -17.67 35.85 -8.21
N GLU A 176 -18.17 36.52 -9.24
CA GLU A 176 -17.83 37.92 -9.52
C GLU A 176 -18.38 38.87 -8.44
N ASN A 177 -19.62 38.64 -7.98
CA ASN A 177 -20.24 39.42 -6.90
C ASN A 177 -19.60 39.13 -5.54
N TYR A 178 -19.17 37.90 -5.27
CA TYR A 178 -18.42 37.57 -4.06
C TYR A 178 -17.07 38.31 -4.03
N TYR A 179 -16.32 38.26 -5.13
CA TYR A 179 -15.06 38.99 -5.26
C TYR A 179 -15.27 40.52 -5.16
N LYS A 180 -16.31 41.05 -5.82
CA LYS A 180 -16.69 42.48 -5.69
C LYS A 180 -17.11 42.85 -4.27
N ALA A 181 -17.80 41.97 -3.54
CA ALA A 181 -18.20 42.18 -2.15
C ALA A 181 -17.00 42.15 -1.19
N GLU A 182 -16.01 41.30 -1.45
CA GLU A 182 -14.76 41.26 -0.69
C GLU A 182 -13.92 42.53 -0.91
N LEU A 183 -13.77 42.95 -2.18
CA LEU A 183 -13.16 44.24 -2.52
C LEU A 183 -13.88 45.42 -1.87
N ALA A 184 -15.22 45.43 -1.92
CA ALA A 184 -16.02 46.47 -1.27
C ALA A 184 -15.78 46.49 0.24
N ARG A 185 -15.71 45.33 0.92
CA ARG A 185 -15.38 45.26 2.36
C ARG A 185 -13.99 45.80 2.68
N ASN A 186 -13.01 45.60 1.79
CA ASN A 186 -11.67 46.14 1.96
C ASN A 186 -11.59 47.66 1.71
N ILE A 187 -12.56 48.24 0.99
CA ILE A 187 -12.68 49.69 0.75
C ILE A 187 -13.47 50.36 1.90
N PHE A 188 -14.55 49.73 2.35
CA PHE A 188 -15.43 50.21 3.43
C PHE A 188 -14.88 49.83 4.81
N THR A 189 -13.79 50.49 5.22
CA THR A 189 -13.07 50.19 6.45
C THR A 189 -13.47 51.04 7.66
N SER A 190 -14.17 52.16 7.44
CA SER A 190 -14.58 53.05 8.53
C SER A 190 -15.72 52.47 9.36
N ASP A 191 -15.79 52.83 10.64
CA ASP A 191 -16.84 52.33 11.55
C ASP A 191 -18.25 52.67 11.06
N ARG A 192 -18.40 53.83 10.42
CA ARG A 192 -19.67 54.29 9.82
C ARG A 192 -20.08 53.45 8.61
N ASP A 193 -19.12 53.03 7.79
CA ASP A 193 -19.41 52.19 6.62
C ASP A 193 -19.80 50.78 7.04
N ARG A 194 -19.14 50.24 8.08
CA ARG A 194 -19.49 48.95 8.68
C ARG A 194 -20.90 48.94 9.26
N GLU A 195 -21.29 50.01 9.93
CA GLU A 195 -22.65 50.14 10.48
C GLU A 195 -23.70 50.25 9.36
N THR A 196 -23.40 51.01 8.31
CA THR A 196 -24.29 51.13 7.13
C THR A 196 -24.44 49.79 6.40
N LEU A 197 -23.34 49.05 6.22
CA LEU A 197 -23.36 47.70 5.63
C LEU A 197 -24.16 46.72 6.50
N SER A 198 -23.99 46.77 7.82
CA SER A 198 -24.74 45.93 8.77
C SER A 198 -26.26 46.15 8.66
N VAL A 199 -26.69 47.41 8.57
CA VAL A 199 -28.10 47.76 8.35
C VAL A 199 -28.61 47.22 7.01
N LEU A 200 -27.81 47.34 5.95
CA LEU A 200 -28.17 46.84 4.63
C LEU A 200 -28.31 45.30 4.63
N TYR A 201 -27.37 44.58 5.23
CA TYR A 201 -27.43 43.12 5.37
C TYR A 201 -28.66 42.67 6.15
N ARG A 202 -29.03 43.38 7.23
CA ARG A 202 -30.24 43.08 8.00
C ARG A 202 -31.50 43.24 7.15
N LYS A 203 -31.62 44.33 6.40
CA LYS A 203 -32.78 44.57 5.51
C LYS A 203 -32.88 43.52 4.41
N ILE A 204 -31.76 43.14 3.80
CA ILE A 204 -31.73 42.07 2.80
C ILE A 204 -32.21 40.75 3.41
N ARG A 205 -31.72 40.41 4.61
CA ARG A 205 -32.13 39.20 5.33
C ARG A 205 -33.62 39.17 5.66
N GLU A 206 -34.19 40.29 6.07
CA GLU A 206 -35.62 40.45 6.33
C GLU A 206 -36.48 40.21 5.07
N ILE A 207 -36.03 40.70 3.91
CA ILE A 207 -36.71 40.49 2.62
C ILE A 207 -36.72 39.00 2.23
N TYR A 208 -35.59 38.31 2.41
CA TYR A 208 -35.51 36.87 2.10
C TYR A 208 -36.29 36.00 3.11
N GLN A 209 -36.46 36.47 4.35
CA GLN A 209 -37.27 35.77 5.36
C GLN A 209 -38.78 35.96 5.19
N THR A 210 -39.23 37.00 4.46
CA THR A 210 -40.66 37.25 4.22
C THR A 210 -41.21 36.53 2.97
N GLN A 211 -40.36 35.84 2.21
CA GLN A 211 -40.76 35.05 1.04
C GLN A 211 -40.87 33.53 1.30
N TYR A 212 -40.85 33.10 2.57
CA TYR A 212 -41.20 31.75 3.02
C TYR A 212 -42.40 31.77 3.97
#